data_AF-A0A7V5NZU7-F1
#
_entry.id   AF-A0A7V5NZU7-F1
#
_cell.length_a   1.000
_cell.length_b   1.000
_cell.length_c   1.000
_cell.angle_alpha   90.00
_cell.angle_beta   90.00
_cell.angle_gamma   90.00
#
_symmetry.space_group_name_H-M   'P 1'
#
loop_
_entity.id
_entity.type
_entity.pdbx_description
1 polymer ?
#
loop_
_entity_poly.entity_id
_entity_poly.type
_entity_poly.pdbx_seq_one_letter_code
_entity_poly.pdbx_strand_id
1 'polypeptide(L)'
;MSHKQIYSYPRERPPFYPDLILIGTIHRAPSLEEFLKQLLLEIRPAVITVEISPFSVRFRQKRQTFWQERLRALKKAPFLPREVREALERAFTMPYEYRVPKSLGLCPVVPIDLNAPARTYLLELEKLLYDPPSPEACRLLSHTKELAFLRLFLKGCYQPPSSTEDRLRETFWAQKIKKLLRLKRPLVHVGGWRHLPGLLSHFPESVALVLEPCFSSQRDYLSIKYKKHQGESDEG
;
A
#
# COMPACT_ATOMS: atom_id res chain seq x y z
N MET A 1 -7.43 -31.88 -0.62
CA MET A 1 -7.24 -30.80 -1.62
C MET A 1 -6.78 -29.57 -0.86
N SER A 2 -5.65 -28.95 -1.24
CA SER A 2 -5.20 -27.71 -0.59
C SER A 2 -6.17 -26.58 -0.94
N HIS A 3 -6.84 -26.01 0.05
CA HIS A 3 -7.71 -24.87 -0.17
C HIS A 3 -6.86 -23.67 -0.59
N LYS A 4 -7.23 -23.01 -1.70
CA LYS A 4 -6.62 -21.75 -2.13
C LYS A 4 -6.81 -20.71 -1.02
N GLN A 5 -5.73 -20.13 -0.51
CA GLN A 5 -5.78 -19.12 0.55
C GLN A 5 -5.62 -17.69 0.02
N ILE A 6 -5.09 -17.50 -1.20
CA ILE A 6 -4.83 -16.19 -1.78
C ILE A 6 -5.74 -15.97 -2.99
N TYR A 7 -6.50 -14.88 -2.98
CA TYR A 7 -7.44 -14.50 -4.04
C TYR A 7 -7.10 -13.12 -4.59
N SER A 8 -7.24 -12.92 -5.91
CA SER A 8 -7.08 -11.59 -6.54
C SER A 8 -8.40 -10.83 -6.53
N TYR A 9 -8.51 -9.71 -5.81
CA TYR A 9 -9.68 -8.84 -5.82
C TYR A 9 -9.51 -7.70 -6.85
N PRO A 10 -10.53 -7.38 -7.67
CA PRO A 10 -11.93 -7.84 -7.60
C PRO A 10 -12.25 -9.09 -8.45
N ARG A 11 -11.25 -9.75 -9.05
CA ARG A 11 -11.46 -10.84 -10.03
C ARG A 11 -11.98 -12.14 -9.42
N GLU A 12 -11.59 -12.40 -8.19
CA GLU A 12 -11.84 -13.63 -7.46
C GLU A 12 -12.43 -13.28 -6.09
N ARG A 13 -13.27 -14.16 -5.57
CA ARG A 13 -13.81 -14.08 -4.22
C ARG A 13 -13.61 -15.40 -3.50
N PRO A 14 -13.26 -15.37 -2.20
CA PRO A 14 -13.31 -16.58 -1.39
C PRO A 14 -14.77 -17.04 -1.24
N PRO A 15 -15.00 -18.35 -1.03
CA PRO A 15 -16.35 -18.88 -0.84
C PRO A 15 -17.02 -18.36 0.44
N PHE A 16 -16.22 -17.97 1.44
CA PHE A 16 -16.66 -17.33 2.67
C PHE A 16 -15.55 -16.46 3.26
N TYR A 17 -15.92 -15.49 4.09
CA TYR A 17 -14.98 -14.66 4.84
C TYR A 17 -14.75 -15.25 6.24
N PRO A 18 -13.52 -15.65 6.61
CA PRO A 18 -13.21 -16.14 7.95
C PRO A 18 -13.10 -14.99 8.97
N ASP A 19 -12.86 -15.34 10.24
CA ASP A 19 -12.66 -14.38 11.34
C ASP A 19 -11.46 -13.43 11.12
N LEU A 20 -10.48 -13.84 10.31
CA LEU A 20 -9.30 -13.05 9.96
C LEU A 20 -9.12 -13.00 8.44
N ILE A 21 -9.15 -11.79 7.89
CA ILE A 21 -8.89 -11.54 6.47
C ILE A 21 -7.64 -10.68 6.33
N LEU A 22 -6.71 -11.11 5.49
CA LEU A 22 -5.49 -10.38 5.17
C LEU A 22 -5.67 -9.69 3.81
N ILE A 23 -5.46 -8.39 3.74
CA ILE A 23 -5.52 -7.62 2.50
C ILE A 23 -4.12 -7.16 2.13
N GLY A 24 -3.61 -7.70 1.02
CA GLY A 24 -2.34 -7.30 0.42
C GLY A 24 -2.55 -6.21 -0.61
N THR A 25 -1.81 -5.12 -0.46
CA THR A 25 -1.90 -3.94 -1.31
C THR A 25 -0.56 -3.60 -1.94
N ILE A 26 -0.55 -2.74 -2.96
CA ILE A 26 0.68 -2.11 -3.46
C ILE A 26 0.75 -0.70 -2.87
N HIS A 27 1.83 -0.41 -2.16
CA HIS A 27 2.03 0.91 -1.57
C HIS A 27 2.09 2.00 -2.64
N ARG A 28 1.45 3.14 -2.33
CA ARG A 28 1.43 4.34 -3.19
C ARG A 28 0.85 4.09 -4.59
N ALA A 29 -0.07 3.13 -4.73
CA ALA A 29 -0.87 2.90 -5.93
C ALA A 29 -2.29 3.46 -5.75
N PRO A 30 -2.58 4.71 -6.17
CA PRO A 30 -3.87 5.35 -5.91
C PRO A 30 -5.06 4.63 -6.56
N SER A 31 -4.83 3.88 -7.65
CA SER A 31 -5.87 3.10 -8.31
C SER A 31 -6.46 1.98 -7.44
N LEU A 32 -5.80 1.62 -6.34
CA LEU A 32 -6.26 0.57 -5.42
C LEU A 32 -7.12 1.10 -4.27
N GLU A 33 -7.22 2.43 -4.11
CA GLU A 33 -7.98 3.04 -3.01
C GLU A 33 -9.45 2.67 -3.05
N GLU A 34 -10.06 2.75 -4.23
CA GLU A 34 -11.47 2.46 -4.39
C GLU A 34 -11.76 0.96 -4.19
N PHE A 35 -10.84 0.08 -4.61
CA PHE A 35 -10.97 -1.36 -4.33
C PHE A 35 -10.85 -1.68 -2.84
N LEU A 36 -9.90 -1.06 -2.13
CA LEU A 36 -9.80 -1.21 -0.68
C LEU A 36 -11.10 -0.74 0.01
N LYS A 37 -11.63 0.41 -0.41
CA LYS A 37 -12.88 0.95 0.12
C LYS A 37 -14.06 -0.01 -0.10
N GLN A 38 -14.26 -0.48 -1.33
CA GLN A 38 -15.34 -1.40 -1.67
C GLN A 38 -15.23 -2.69 -0.88
N LEU A 39 -14.03 -3.25 -0.78
CA LEU A 39 -13.80 -4.49 -0.06
C LEU A 39 -14.07 -4.35 1.45
N LEU A 40 -13.67 -3.23 2.07
CA LEU A 40 -13.96 -2.99 3.49
C LEU A 40 -15.45 -2.78 3.77
N LEU A 41 -16.17 -2.11 2.87
CA LEU A 41 -17.62 -1.94 2.95
C LEU A 41 -18.38 -3.26 2.79
N GLU A 42 -17.84 -4.17 1.98
CA GLU A 42 -18.37 -5.52 1.81
C GLU A 42 -18.12 -6.39 3.05
N ILE A 43 -16.87 -6.45 3.54
CA ILE A 43 -16.49 -7.28 4.67
C ILE A 43 -17.11 -6.80 6.00
N ARG A 44 -17.25 -5.48 6.18
CA ARG A 44 -17.69 -4.84 7.43
C ARG A 44 -16.93 -5.33 8.68
N PRO A 45 -15.61 -5.11 8.74
CA PRO A 45 -14.80 -5.57 9.86
C PRO A 45 -15.18 -4.92 11.20
N ALA A 46 -15.04 -5.66 12.30
CA ALA A 46 -15.19 -5.14 13.66
C ALA A 46 -13.94 -4.40 14.16
N VAL A 47 -12.78 -4.66 13.54
CA VAL A 47 -11.53 -3.94 13.76
C VAL A 47 -10.64 -4.08 12.52
N ILE A 48 -9.95 -3.00 12.16
CA ILE A 48 -8.96 -3.00 11.08
C ILE A 48 -7.58 -2.76 11.68
N THR A 49 -6.61 -3.59 11.33
CA THR A 49 -5.19 -3.32 11.58
C THR A 49 -4.50 -2.90 10.30
N VAL A 50 -3.52 -2.01 10.39
CA VAL A 50 -2.83 -1.47 9.21
C VAL A 50 -1.31 -1.55 9.41
N GLU A 51 -0.60 -1.96 8.36
CA GLU A 51 0.87 -1.91 8.25
C GLU A 51 1.36 -0.46 8.16
N ILE A 52 1.26 0.24 9.28
CA ILE A 52 1.85 1.56 9.50
C ILE A 52 2.14 1.68 11.00
N SER A 53 3.24 2.33 11.34
CA SER A 53 3.61 2.46 12.75
C SER A 53 2.83 3.58 13.42
N PRO A 54 2.51 3.48 14.72
CA PRO A 54 1.95 4.59 15.48
C PRO A 54 2.80 5.85 15.40
N PHE A 55 4.13 5.71 15.35
CA PHE A 55 5.04 6.83 15.12
C PHE A 55 4.78 7.50 13.76
N SER A 56 4.67 6.72 12.68
CA SER A 56 4.44 7.25 11.32
C SER A 56 3.16 8.06 11.25
N VAL A 57 2.06 7.56 11.83
CA VAL A 57 0.78 8.28 11.87
C VAL A 57 0.95 9.64 12.56
N ARG A 58 1.49 9.65 13.79
CA ARG A 58 1.66 10.89 14.58
C ARG A 58 2.62 11.87 13.93
N PHE A 59 3.73 11.38 13.38
CA PHE A 59 4.75 12.22 12.75
C PHE A 59 4.19 12.90 11.51
N ARG A 60 3.53 12.15 10.63
CA ARG A 60 2.89 12.69 9.42
C ARG A 60 1.82 13.72 9.76
N GLN A 61 0.98 13.46 10.76
CA GLN A 61 -0.03 14.41 11.23
C GLN A 61 0.60 15.72 11.75
N LYS A 62 1.63 15.61 12.61
CA LYS A 62 2.33 16.78 13.16
C LYS A 62 3.05 17.61 12.10
N ARG A 63 3.59 16.95 11.06
CA ARG A 63 4.37 17.60 9.99
C ARG A 63 3.55 18.01 8.77
N GLN A 64 2.25 17.68 8.73
CA GLN A 64 1.43 17.80 7.53
C GLN A 64 1.44 19.20 6.93
N THR A 65 1.19 20.24 7.73
CA THR A 65 1.17 21.63 7.27
C THR A 65 2.52 22.05 6.68
N PHE A 66 3.60 21.79 7.43
CA PHE A 66 4.96 22.09 7.00
C PHE A 66 5.32 21.39 5.68
N TRP A 67 5.04 20.09 5.56
CA TRP A 67 5.31 19.35 4.32
C TRP A 67 4.48 19.86 3.15
N GLN A 68 3.20 20.21 3.37
CA GLN A 68 2.36 20.76 2.31
C GLN A 68 2.88 22.11 1.79
N GLU A 69 3.35 22.98 2.68
CA GLU A 69 3.96 24.27 2.30
C GLU A 69 5.24 24.05 1.50
N ARG A 70 6.12 23.16 1.96
CA ARG A 70 7.38 22.84 1.25
C ARG A 70 7.10 22.21 -0.11
N LEU A 71 6.16 21.27 -0.20
CA LEU A 71 5.74 20.68 -1.47
C LEU A 71 5.16 21.72 -2.43
N ARG A 72 4.35 22.69 -1.95
CA ARG A 72 3.85 23.80 -2.77
C ARG A 72 4.98 24.69 -3.28
N ALA A 73 6.00 24.96 -2.47
CA ALA A 73 7.18 25.70 -2.92
C ALA A 73 7.94 24.93 -4.02
N LEU A 74 8.12 23.62 -3.86
CA LEU A 74 8.74 22.76 -4.87
C LEU A 74 7.92 22.68 -6.17
N LYS A 75 6.59 22.80 -6.12
CA LYS A 75 5.75 22.86 -7.34
C LYS A 75 6.02 24.11 -8.19
N LYS A 76 6.43 25.20 -7.57
CA LYS A 76 6.77 26.46 -8.25
C LYS A 76 8.19 26.46 -8.82
N ALA A 77 9.02 25.48 -8.44
CA ALA A 77 10.37 25.34 -8.96
C ALA A 77 10.32 24.78 -10.40
N PRO A 78 10.75 25.55 -11.43
CA PRO A 78 10.60 25.16 -12.84
C PRO A 78 11.45 23.95 -13.23
N PHE A 79 12.48 23.62 -12.45
CA PHE A 79 13.46 22.57 -12.74
C PHE A 79 13.05 21.17 -12.29
N LEU A 80 11.95 21.02 -11.54
CA LEU A 80 11.53 19.73 -11.00
C LEU A 80 10.57 19.00 -11.95
N PRO A 81 10.95 17.85 -12.54
CA PRO A 81 10.06 17.13 -13.42
C PRO A 81 8.78 16.69 -12.70
N ARG A 82 7.68 16.68 -13.45
CA ARG A 82 6.35 16.32 -12.93
C ARG A 82 6.34 14.98 -12.19
N GLU A 83 7.03 13.97 -12.72
CA GLU A 83 7.09 12.63 -12.14
C GLU A 83 7.71 12.63 -10.73
N VAL A 84 8.74 13.45 -10.52
CA VAL A 84 9.41 13.64 -9.22
C VAL A 84 8.45 14.31 -8.23
N ARG A 85 7.78 15.38 -8.65
CA ARG A 85 6.80 16.09 -7.81
C ARG A 85 5.68 15.17 -7.35
N GLU A 86 5.09 14.41 -8.27
CA GLU A 86 4.02 13.47 -7.94
C GLU A 86 4.51 12.33 -7.03
N ALA A 87 5.74 11.85 -7.20
CA ALA A 87 6.33 10.83 -6.33
C ALA A 87 6.54 11.35 -4.91
N LEU A 88 7.06 12.57 -4.75
CA LEU A 88 7.20 13.24 -3.45
C LEU A 88 5.84 13.46 -2.80
N GLU A 89 4.86 14.00 -3.53
CA GLU A 89 3.50 14.19 -3.03
C GLU A 89 2.90 12.89 -2.48
N ARG A 90 3.04 11.78 -3.22
CA ARG A 90 2.60 10.46 -2.74
C ARG A 90 3.37 9.99 -1.51
N ALA A 91 4.67 10.23 -1.43
CA ALA A 91 5.50 9.78 -0.32
C ALA A 91 5.20 10.52 1.00
N PHE A 92 4.89 11.81 0.93
CA PHE A 92 4.56 12.66 2.08
C PHE A 92 3.08 12.58 2.51
N THR A 93 2.19 12.24 1.59
CA THR A 93 0.78 12.02 1.91
C THR A 93 0.61 10.82 2.85
N MET A 94 -0.40 10.87 3.73
CA MET A 94 -0.77 9.71 4.55
C MET A 94 -1.11 8.52 3.64
N PRO A 95 -0.49 7.34 3.84
CA PRO A 95 -0.76 6.16 3.02
C PRO A 95 -2.26 5.82 3.01
N TYR A 96 -2.76 5.42 1.84
CA TYR A 96 -4.19 5.18 1.65
C TYR A 96 -4.68 3.98 2.46
N GLU A 97 -3.82 3.02 2.72
CA GLU A 97 -4.02 1.85 3.55
C GLU A 97 -4.45 2.25 4.97
N TYR A 98 -4.02 3.43 5.45
CA TYR A 98 -4.49 4.01 6.70
C TYR A 98 -5.64 4.99 6.49
N ARG A 99 -5.52 5.89 5.49
CA ARG A 99 -6.51 6.96 5.25
C ARG A 99 -7.89 6.40 4.92
N VAL A 100 -7.98 5.39 4.06
CA VAL A 100 -9.26 4.81 3.59
C VAL A 100 -10.04 4.16 4.75
N PRO A 101 -9.49 3.20 5.52
CA PRO A 101 -10.18 2.69 6.71
C PRO A 101 -10.59 3.79 7.68
N LYS A 102 -9.70 4.78 7.89
CA LYS A 102 -9.94 5.85 8.86
C LYS A 102 -11.06 6.78 8.42
N SER A 103 -11.17 7.10 7.13
CA SER A 103 -12.21 7.98 6.60
C SER A 103 -13.58 7.30 6.51
N LEU A 104 -13.62 5.97 6.36
CA LEU A 104 -14.88 5.23 6.33
C LEU A 104 -15.56 5.14 7.71
N GLY A 105 -14.78 5.23 8.80
CA GLY A 105 -15.35 5.25 10.16
C GLY A 105 -16.11 3.99 10.57
N LEU A 106 -15.93 2.86 9.87
CA LEU A 106 -16.69 1.62 10.10
C LEU A 106 -16.39 1.00 11.47
N CYS A 107 -15.12 1.05 11.89
CA CYS A 107 -14.64 0.44 13.12
C CYS A 107 -13.29 1.06 13.55
N PRO A 108 -12.74 0.69 14.73
CA PRO A 108 -11.41 1.13 15.12
C PRO A 108 -10.33 0.69 14.14
N VAL A 109 -9.45 1.63 13.77
CA VAL A 109 -8.28 1.40 12.91
C VAL A 109 -7.02 1.46 13.75
N VAL A 110 -6.28 0.36 13.80
CA VAL A 110 -5.12 0.17 14.68
C VAL A 110 -3.82 0.08 13.86
N PRO A 111 -2.92 1.07 13.94
CA PRO A 111 -1.60 0.98 13.35
C PRO A 111 -0.73 -0.02 14.13
N ILE A 112 -0.12 -1.01 13.47
CA ILE A 112 0.59 -2.10 14.15
C ILE A 112 2.03 -2.35 13.68
N ASP A 113 2.70 -1.38 13.05
CA ASP A 113 4.10 -1.56 12.60
C ASP A 113 5.16 -1.02 13.58
N LEU A 114 6.42 -1.38 13.36
CA LEU A 114 7.58 -0.98 14.17
C LEU A 114 7.88 0.52 14.04
N ASN A 115 8.12 1.17 15.17
CA ASN A 115 8.40 2.61 15.20
C ASN A 115 9.82 2.97 14.73
N ALA A 116 10.83 2.14 15.03
CA ALA A 116 12.22 2.48 14.75
C ALA A 116 12.52 2.57 13.23
N PRO A 117 12.16 1.59 12.39
CA PRO A 117 12.36 1.71 10.95
C PRO A 117 11.61 2.91 10.35
N ALA A 118 10.36 3.13 10.81
CA ALA A 118 9.56 4.26 10.36
C ALA A 118 10.17 5.62 10.74
N ARG A 119 10.82 5.73 11.90
CA ARG A 119 11.50 6.96 12.33
C ARG A 119 12.67 7.28 11.41
N THR A 120 13.54 6.31 11.14
CA THR A 120 14.66 6.48 10.21
C THR A 120 14.14 6.88 8.83
N TYR A 121 13.19 6.10 8.29
CA TYR A 121 12.61 6.36 6.97
C TYR A 121 11.99 7.76 6.84
N LEU A 122 11.21 8.22 7.81
CA LEU A 122 10.53 9.52 7.73
C LEU A 122 11.48 10.71 7.87
N LEU A 123 12.58 10.55 8.62
CA LEU A 123 13.62 11.57 8.71
C LEU A 123 14.39 11.68 7.40
N GLU A 124 14.77 10.55 6.79
CA GLU A 124 15.39 10.55 5.46
C GLU A 124 14.44 11.09 4.39
N LEU A 125 13.15 10.73 4.45
CA LEU A 125 12.14 11.26 3.56
C LEU A 125 12.07 12.78 3.65
N GLU A 126 12.04 13.37 4.86
CA GLU A 126 11.97 14.82 5.05
C GLU A 126 13.16 15.57 4.44
N LYS A 127 14.36 14.95 4.37
CA LYS A 127 15.53 15.53 3.69
C LYS A 127 15.28 15.76 2.19
N LEU A 128 14.43 14.95 1.57
CA LEU A 128 14.07 15.09 0.15
C LEU A 128 13.26 16.38 -0.14
N LEU A 129 12.78 17.10 0.88
CA LEU A 129 12.18 18.43 0.70
C LEU A 129 13.22 19.54 0.49
N TYR A 130 14.48 19.26 0.81
CA TYR A 130 15.60 20.19 0.67
C TYR A 130 16.47 19.83 -0.52
N ASP A 131 16.72 18.53 -0.68
CA ASP A 131 17.51 17.98 -1.77
C ASP A 131 16.66 16.95 -2.54
N PRO A 132 15.86 17.40 -3.52
CA PRO A 132 14.95 16.51 -4.22
C PRO A 132 15.73 15.52 -5.10
N PRO A 133 15.31 14.24 -5.12
CA PRO A 133 16.03 13.20 -5.84
C PRO A 133 15.96 13.39 -7.36
N SER A 134 16.94 12.80 -8.07
CA SER A 134 16.92 12.76 -9.53
C SER A 134 15.65 12.06 -10.07
N PRO A 135 15.28 12.30 -11.34
CA PRO A 135 14.20 11.58 -11.99
C PRO A 135 14.38 10.05 -11.93
N GLU A 136 15.61 9.53 -12.11
CA GLU A 136 15.86 8.08 -12.02
C GLU A 136 15.61 7.55 -10.62
N ALA A 137 16.05 8.27 -9.58
CA ALA A 137 15.81 7.89 -8.20
C ALA A 137 14.31 7.88 -7.86
N CYS A 138 13.51 8.76 -8.46
CA CYS A 138 12.04 8.72 -8.33
C CYS A 138 11.39 7.53 -9.02
N ARG A 139 11.99 6.96 -10.07
CA ARG A 139 11.50 5.72 -10.67
C ARG A 139 11.59 4.54 -9.70
N LEU A 140 12.49 4.58 -8.72
CA LEU A 140 12.53 3.60 -7.62
C LEU A 140 11.36 3.74 -6.65
N LEU A 141 10.71 4.90 -6.61
CA LEU A 141 9.47 5.14 -5.85
C LEU A 141 8.22 4.73 -6.65
N SER A 142 8.37 4.22 -7.89
CA SER A 142 7.26 3.83 -8.75
C SER A 142 6.67 2.47 -8.35
N HIS A 143 5.35 2.41 -8.24
CA HIS A 143 4.59 1.18 -7.95
C HIS A 143 4.46 0.23 -9.16
N THR A 144 4.90 0.63 -10.36
CA THR A 144 4.77 -0.20 -11.57
C THR A 144 5.57 -1.49 -11.52
N LYS A 145 6.76 -1.49 -10.90
CA LYS A 145 7.56 -2.71 -10.69
C LYS A 145 6.85 -3.68 -9.74
N GLU A 146 6.28 -3.17 -8.66
CA GLU A 146 5.52 -3.97 -7.68
C GLU A 146 4.34 -4.69 -8.33
N LEU A 147 3.64 -4.03 -9.25
CA LEU A 147 2.53 -4.67 -9.97
C LEU A 147 2.99 -5.85 -10.84
N ALA A 148 4.15 -5.74 -11.50
CA ALA A 148 4.68 -6.84 -12.30
C ALA A 148 5.04 -8.05 -11.42
N PHE A 149 5.72 -7.81 -10.29
CA PHE A 149 6.04 -8.86 -9.33
C PHE A 149 4.81 -9.50 -8.71
N LEU A 150 3.78 -8.70 -8.38
CA LEU A 150 2.52 -9.21 -7.88
C LEU A 150 1.85 -10.17 -8.88
N ARG A 151 1.84 -9.81 -10.17
CA ARG A 151 1.28 -10.69 -11.20
C ARG A 151 2.07 -11.99 -11.37
N LEU A 152 3.39 -11.94 -11.27
CA LEU A 152 4.22 -13.15 -11.27
C LEU A 152 3.95 -14.01 -10.03
N PHE A 153 3.77 -13.38 -8.86
CA PHE A 153 3.41 -14.06 -7.62
C PHE A 153 2.07 -14.79 -7.72
N LEU A 154 1.03 -14.11 -8.23
CA LEU A 154 -0.30 -14.71 -8.44
C LEU A 154 -0.28 -15.87 -9.45
N LYS A 155 0.70 -15.90 -10.36
CA LYS A 155 0.92 -17.02 -11.30
C LYS A 155 1.81 -18.14 -10.73
N GLY A 156 2.33 -17.99 -9.50
CA GLY A 156 3.29 -18.92 -8.91
C GLY A 156 4.69 -18.85 -9.51
N CYS A 157 4.99 -17.84 -10.34
CA CYS A 157 6.29 -17.66 -11.00
C CYS A 157 7.27 -16.78 -10.20
N TYR A 158 6.86 -16.28 -9.04
CA TYR A 158 7.69 -15.43 -8.18
C TYR A 158 7.33 -15.64 -6.72
N GLN A 159 8.34 -15.63 -5.86
CA GLN A 159 8.18 -15.55 -4.41
C GLN A 159 8.90 -14.29 -3.93
N PRO A 160 8.24 -13.42 -3.14
CA PRO A 160 8.91 -12.26 -2.59
C PRO A 160 10.06 -12.71 -1.68
N PRO A 161 11.25 -12.08 -1.79
CA PRO A 161 12.34 -12.38 -0.86
C PRO A 161 11.89 -12.03 0.55
N SER A 162 12.25 -12.88 1.51
CA SER A 162 12.00 -12.66 2.94
C SER A 162 13.31 -12.36 3.65
N SER A 163 13.51 -11.11 4.03
CA SER A 163 14.65 -10.71 4.85
C SER A 163 14.43 -11.09 6.32
N THR A 164 15.50 -11.05 7.12
CA THR A 164 15.38 -11.23 8.58
C THR A 164 14.51 -10.13 9.20
N GLU A 165 14.58 -8.90 8.70
CA GLU A 165 13.74 -7.80 9.15
C GLU A 165 12.26 -8.04 8.84
N ASP A 166 11.95 -8.56 7.65
CA ASP A 166 10.56 -8.88 7.26
C ASP A 166 9.96 -9.94 8.20
N ARG A 167 10.69 -11.02 8.49
CA ARG A 167 10.22 -12.06 9.41
C ARG A 167 9.97 -11.53 10.82
N LEU A 168 10.83 -10.62 11.31
CA LEU A 168 10.66 -9.97 12.61
C LEU A 168 9.40 -9.09 12.62
N ARG A 169 9.18 -8.30 11.56
CA ARG A 169 7.98 -7.47 11.38
C ARG A 169 6.72 -8.32 11.31
N GLU A 170 6.71 -9.38 10.51
CA GLU A 170 5.60 -10.32 10.37
C GLU A 170 5.24 -11.01 11.69
N THR A 171 6.25 -11.45 12.45
CA THR A 171 6.07 -12.02 13.79
C THR A 171 5.44 -11.00 14.75
N PHE A 172 5.93 -9.76 14.73
CA PHE A 172 5.40 -8.67 15.54
C PHE A 172 3.93 -8.38 15.20
N TRP A 173 3.60 -8.27 13.91
CA TRP A 173 2.23 -8.06 13.45
C TRP A 173 1.33 -9.23 13.86
N ALA A 174 1.77 -10.47 13.66
CA ALA A 174 1.03 -11.66 14.03
C ALA A 174 0.68 -11.68 15.53
N GLN A 175 1.60 -11.30 16.41
CA GLN A 175 1.32 -11.19 17.84
C GLN A 175 0.25 -10.14 18.15
N LYS A 176 0.31 -8.96 17.50
CA LYS A 176 -0.70 -7.90 17.68
C LYS A 176 -2.06 -8.32 17.15
N ILE A 177 -2.11 -8.93 15.96
CA ILE A 177 -3.32 -9.45 15.34
C ILE A 177 -3.95 -10.53 16.23
N LYS A 178 -3.18 -11.50 16.73
CA LYS A 178 -3.67 -12.55 17.64
C LYS A 178 -4.33 -11.95 18.89
N LYS A 179 -3.73 -10.90 19.48
CA LYS A 179 -4.31 -10.22 20.64
C LYS A 179 -5.65 -9.56 20.31
N LEU A 180 -5.76 -8.89 19.16
CA LEU A 180 -6.97 -8.18 18.75
C LEU A 180 -8.08 -9.13 18.30
N LEU A 181 -7.74 -10.23 17.61
CA LEU A 181 -8.67 -11.25 17.14
C LEU A 181 -9.41 -11.97 18.28
N ARG A 182 -8.83 -11.99 19.49
CA ARG A 182 -9.50 -12.48 20.71
C ARG A 182 -10.59 -11.54 21.23
N LEU A 183 -10.54 -10.26 20.84
CA LEU A 183 -11.43 -9.22 21.35
C LEU A 183 -12.54 -8.86 20.36
N LYS A 184 -12.21 -8.83 19.05
CA LYS A 184 -13.12 -8.38 18.01
C LYS A 184 -12.93 -9.20 16.73
N ARG A 185 -14.05 -9.58 16.12
CA ARG A 185 -14.15 -10.36 14.87
C ARG A 185 -15.35 -9.84 14.05
N PRO A 186 -15.30 -9.87 12.70
CA PRO A 186 -14.13 -10.22 11.90
C PRO A 186 -13.03 -9.13 11.96
N LEU A 187 -11.77 -9.54 11.91
CA LEU A 187 -10.60 -8.66 11.85
C LEU A 187 -10.07 -8.63 10.43
N VAL A 188 -9.82 -7.41 9.92
CA VAL A 188 -9.10 -7.21 8.67
C VAL A 188 -7.72 -6.65 8.95
N HIS A 189 -6.68 -7.23 8.36
CA HIS A 189 -5.35 -6.64 8.32
C HIS A 189 -5.07 -6.09 6.92
N VAL A 190 -4.65 -4.84 6.82
CA VAL A 190 -4.27 -4.19 5.55
C VAL A 190 -2.77 -3.93 5.55
N GLY A 191 -2.04 -4.52 4.61
CA GLY A 191 -0.59 -4.38 4.49
C GLY A 191 -0.08 -4.52 3.05
N GLY A 192 1.24 -4.54 2.89
CA GLY A 192 1.91 -4.81 1.63
C GLY A 192 1.74 -6.27 1.21
N TRP A 193 1.42 -6.51 -0.06
CA TRP A 193 1.17 -7.87 -0.59
C TRP A 193 2.33 -8.85 -0.36
N ARG A 194 3.57 -8.34 -0.30
CA ARG A 194 4.80 -9.14 -0.10
C ARG A 194 4.82 -9.90 1.22
N HIS A 195 4.09 -9.41 2.22
CA HIS A 195 4.05 -9.99 3.56
C HIS A 195 2.95 -11.05 3.74
N LEU A 196 2.09 -11.24 2.73
CA LEU A 196 1.01 -12.21 2.81
C LEU A 196 1.51 -13.65 3.05
N PRO A 197 2.54 -14.17 2.35
CA PRO A 197 3.02 -15.53 2.61
C PRO A 197 3.48 -15.73 4.05
N GLY A 198 4.25 -14.77 4.60
CA GLY A 198 4.72 -14.81 5.97
C GLY A 198 3.58 -14.74 6.98
N LEU A 199 2.62 -13.83 6.79
CA LEU A 199 1.44 -13.73 7.66
C LEU A 199 0.54 -14.97 7.58
N LEU A 200 0.31 -15.53 6.39
CA LEU A 200 -0.49 -16.76 6.23
C LEU A 200 0.13 -17.94 6.99
N SER A 201 1.45 -18.03 7.08
CA SER A 201 2.13 -19.05 7.89
C SER A 201 1.80 -18.97 9.38
N HIS A 202 1.44 -17.78 9.88
CA HIS A 202 1.00 -17.57 11.26
C HIS A 202 -0.51 -17.79 11.46
N PHE A 203 -1.29 -17.84 10.37
CA PHE A 203 -2.74 -17.84 10.35
C PHE A 203 -3.30 -18.78 9.25
N PRO A 204 -3.17 -20.10 9.40
CA PRO A 204 -3.58 -21.06 8.36
C PRO A 204 -5.08 -21.03 8.05
N GLU A 205 -5.92 -20.62 9.00
CA GLU A 205 -7.38 -20.52 8.82
C GLU A 205 -7.81 -19.17 8.19
N SER A 206 -6.86 -18.29 7.87
CA SER A 206 -7.17 -16.99 7.27
C SER A 206 -7.23 -17.06 5.75
N VAL A 207 -7.88 -16.06 5.17
CA VAL A 207 -7.90 -15.82 3.72
C VAL A 207 -7.16 -14.53 3.43
N ALA A 208 -6.38 -14.53 2.35
CA ALA A 208 -5.73 -13.36 1.80
C ALA A 208 -6.40 -12.89 0.52
N LEU A 209 -6.62 -11.57 0.42
CA LEU A 209 -7.10 -10.86 -0.74
C LEU A 209 -6.02 -9.89 -1.20
N VAL A 210 -5.55 -10.07 -2.43
CA VAL A 210 -4.62 -9.14 -3.06
C VAL A 210 -5.42 -8.14 -3.88
N LEU A 211 -5.21 -6.85 -3.65
CA LEU A 211 -5.76 -5.81 -4.51
C LEU A 211 -4.97 -5.75 -5.83
N GLU A 212 -5.57 -6.26 -6.90
CA GLU A 212 -5.01 -6.18 -8.25
C GLU A 212 -5.77 -5.11 -9.05
N PRO A 213 -5.09 -4.14 -9.66
CA PRO A 213 -5.75 -3.22 -10.55
C PRO A 213 -6.29 -3.99 -11.77
N CYS A 214 -7.61 -4.03 -11.91
CA CYS A 214 -8.28 -4.53 -13.09
C CYS A 214 -7.98 -3.59 -14.26
N PHE A 215 -6.98 -3.91 -15.08
CA PHE A 215 -6.94 -3.39 -16.43
C PHE A 215 -7.94 -4.21 -17.24
N SER A 216 -9.09 -3.62 -17.51
CA SER A 216 -10.02 -4.08 -18.53
C SER A 216 -9.29 -4.10 -19.87
N SER A 217 -8.73 -5.26 -20.23
CA SER A 217 -8.04 -5.54 -21.49
C SER A 217 -6.68 -4.85 -21.71
N GLN A 218 -5.84 -5.47 -22.54
CA GLN A 218 -4.57 -4.91 -23.05
C GLN A 218 -4.72 -3.50 -23.68
N ARG A 219 -5.93 -3.06 -24.04
CA ARG A 219 -6.17 -1.72 -24.62
C ARG A 219 -5.92 -0.59 -23.63
N ASP A 220 -6.19 -0.77 -22.34
CA ASP A 220 -6.02 0.28 -21.33
C ASP A 220 -4.55 0.53 -20.96
N TYR A 221 -3.70 -0.48 -21.11
CA TYR A 221 -2.26 -0.33 -20.92
C TYR A 221 -1.60 0.40 -22.10
N LEU A 222 -2.15 0.22 -23.30
CA LEU A 222 -1.70 0.91 -24.51
C LEU A 222 -2.22 2.35 -24.58
N SER A 223 -3.44 2.64 -24.11
CA SER A 223 -3.98 4.02 -24.09
C SER A 223 -3.20 4.95 -23.16
N ILE A 224 -2.64 4.43 -22.05
CA ILE A 224 -1.71 5.17 -21.17
C ILE A 224 -0.36 5.43 -21.86
N LYS A 225 0.13 4.52 -22.71
CA LYS A 225 1.33 4.75 -23.52
C LYS A 225 1.08 5.70 -24.70
N TYR A 226 -0.08 5.63 -25.35
CA TYR A 226 -0.42 6.48 -26.49
C TYR A 226 -0.68 7.94 -26.10
N LYS A 227 -1.27 8.20 -24.92
CA LYS A 227 -1.40 9.59 -24.42
C LYS A 227 -0.08 10.23 -24.01
N LYS A 228 0.99 9.45 -23.81
CA LYS A 228 2.34 9.99 -23.51
C LYS A 228 3.13 10.37 -24.77
N HIS A 229 2.67 9.97 -25.95
CA HIS A 229 3.31 10.29 -27.24
C HIS A 229 2.56 11.34 -28.08
N GLN A 230 1.34 11.74 -27.71
CA GLN A 230 0.58 12.78 -28.41
C GLN A 230 0.70 14.18 -27.76
N GLY A 231 1.71 14.38 -26.90
CA GLY A 231 2.01 15.70 -26.29
C GLY A 231 3.23 16.41 -26.91
N GLU A 232 3.84 15.83 -27.95
CA GLU A 232 4.98 16.40 -28.68
C GLU A 232 4.69 16.41 -30.18
N SER A 233 3.63 17.11 -30.58
CA SER A 233 3.45 17.57 -31.96
C SER A 233 2.22 18.49 -32.00
N ASP A 234 2.40 19.72 -31.55
CA ASP A 234 1.59 20.87 -31.95
C ASP A 234 2.27 22.11 -31.34
N GLU A 235 3.39 22.53 -31.92
CA GLU A 235 3.85 23.94 -32.01
C GLU A 235 4.99 23.99 -33.04
N GLY A 236 4.76 24.65 -34.18
CA GLY A 236 5.79 25.15 -35.11
C GLY A 236 5.99 24.35 -36.39
#